data_AF-A0AAD9Z5K8-F1
#
_entry.id   AF-A0AAD9Z5K8-F1
#
_cell.length_a   1.000
_cell.length_b   1.000
_cell.length_c   1.000
_cell.angle_alpha   90.00
_cell.angle_beta   90.00
_cell.angle_gamma   90.00
#
_symmetry.space_group_name_H-M   'P 1'
#
loop_
_entity.id
_entity.type
_entity.pdbx_description
1 polymer ?
#
loop_
_entity_poly.entity_id
_entity_poly.type
_entity_poly.pdbx_seq_one_letter_code
_entity_poly.pdbx_strand_id
1 'polypeptide(L)'
;MGSLGENENGWSYNVMSNEKLITENLGLLPEFHLDPIETPGIGHVPNLTRDNAETISKLLQENHTSYHIFLLPEHDKGSHLHNHIVHHDLTLWSLGASPEQLREHHHRNTLYQRKPYKTAEPGTVKDMTRIYSFKKHLGNEYYYQDYVHFFENEISTLGYQTVLQKYLVGGDEIADDILPRM
;
A
#
# COMPACT_ATOMS: atom_id res chain seq x y z
N MET A 1 13.64 20.35 27.67
CA MET A 1 12.65 20.77 26.66
C MET A 1 13.37 21.00 25.35
N GLY A 2 13.13 20.16 24.33
CA GLY A 2 13.59 20.39 22.97
C GLY A 2 12.40 20.17 22.04
N SER A 3 11.89 21.25 21.45
CA SER A 3 10.83 21.27 20.44
C SER A 3 11.48 21.33 19.07
N LEU A 4 11.17 20.36 18.20
CA LEU A 4 11.31 20.36 16.73
C LEU A 4 10.48 19.16 16.25
N GLY A 5 9.60 19.17 15.25
CA GLY A 5 8.96 20.15 14.41
C GLY A 5 7.98 19.30 13.59
N GLU A 6 6.69 19.63 13.58
CA GLU A 6 5.70 18.91 12.78
C GLU A 6 6.02 19.14 11.30
N ASN A 7 6.30 18.07 10.56
CA ASN A 7 6.24 18.11 9.10
C ASN A 7 4.92 17.48 8.67
N GLU A 8 4.29 18.10 7.68
CA GLU A 8 2.86 17.95 7.40
C GLU A 8 2.49 16.60 6.76
N ASN A 9 3.39 15.59 6.68
CA ASN A 9 3.13 14.33 5.98
C ASN A 9 3.86 13.05 6.51
N GLY A 10 4.43 12.98 7.73
CA GLY A 10 5.15 11.74 8.12
C GLY A 10 5.45 11.55 9.60
N TRP A 11 4.91 10.48 10.18
CA TRP A 11 5.16 10.09 11.57
C TRP A 11 6.54 9.48 11.77
N SER A 12 7.32 10.03 12.70
CA SER A 12 8.47 9.33 13.28
C SER A 12 8.21 9.12 14.77
N TYR A 13 8.57 7.95 15.30
CA TYR A 13 8.57 7.71 16.74
C TYR A 13 9.92 7.13 17.14
N ASN A 14 10.32 7.51 18.33
CA ASN A 14 11.60 7.12 18.91
C ASN A 14 11.43 5.80 19.65
N VAL A 15 12.24 4.81 19.29
CA VAL A 15 12.34 3.56 20.03
C VAL A 15 13.71 3.50 20.69
N MET A 16 13.71 3.16 21.97
CA MET A 16 14.93 2.88 22.72
C MET A 16 15.32 1.42 22.51
N SER A 17 16.47 1.17 21.89
CA SER A 17 17.11 -0.15 21.84
C SER A 17 18.57 0.00 22.25
N ASN A 18 19.00 -0.76 23.27
CA ASN A 18 20.35 -0.69 23.84
C ASN A 18 20.82 0.74 24.14
N GLU A 19 19.95 1.55 24.76
CA GLU A 19 20.21 2.95 25.14
C GLU A 19 20.52 3.91 23.97
N LYS A 20 20.35 3.47 22.72
CA LYS A 20 20.45 4.32 21.54
C LYS A 20 19.05 4.69 21.05
N LEU A 21 18.83 5.98 20.81
CA LEU A 21 17.67 6.46 20.07
C LEU A 21 17.76 5.91 18.64
N ILE A 22 16.83 5.03 18.28
CA ILE A 22 16.63 4.59 16.90
C ILE A 22 15.33 5.26 16.44
N THR A 23 15.43 6.01 15.35
CA THR A 23 14.26 6.49 14.61
C THR A 23 13.79 5.33 13.73
N GLU A 24 12.66 4.71 14.08
CA GLU A 24 11.99 3.76 13.18
C GLU A 24 11.14 4.58 12.20
N ASN A 25 11.46 4.48 10.90
CA ASN A 25 10.73 5.17 9.83
C ASN A 25 9.41 4.44 9.54
N LEU A 26 8.40 4.60 10.41
CA LEU A 26 7.01 4.26 10.04
C LEU A 26 6.35 5.33 9.14
N GLY A 27 7.09 6.38 8.77
CA GLY A 27 6.53 7.61 8.20
C GLY A 27 6.82 7.88 6.73
N LEU A 28 7.57 7.03 6.03
CA LEU A 28 7.69 7.15 4.57
C LEU A 28 6.76 6.12 3.97
N LEU A 29 5.52 6.55 3.71
CA LEU A 29 4.67 5.83 2.77
C LEU A 29 5.46 5.64 1.47
N PRO A 30 5.38 4.46 0.84
CA PRO A 30 6.01 4.28 -0.45
C PRO A 30 5.50 5.37 -1.40
N GLU A 31 6.45 6.04 -2.04
CA GLU A 31 6.14 6.98 -3.10
C GLU A 31 6.16 6.22 -4.42
N PHE A 32 5.06 6.27 -5.16
CA PHE A 32 5.01 5.65 -6.48
C PHE A 32 5.73 6.54 -7.49
N HIS A 33 6.67 5.95 -8.22
CA HIS A 33 7.42 6.61 -9.28
C HIS A 33 7.37 5.77 -10.54
N LEU A 34 6.55 6.17 -11.50
CA LEU A 34 6.54 5.58 -12.83
C LEU A 34 7.41 6.43 -13.76
N ASP A 35 8.16 5.74 -14.60
CA ASP A 35 8.97 6.33 -15.66
C ASP A 35 8.61 5.65 -17.00
N PRO A 36 8.45 6.41 -18.10
CA PRO A 36 8.06 5.89 -19.40
C PRO A 36 9.11 4.97 -20.04
N ILE A 37 10.34 4.93 -19.52
CA ILE A 37 11.45 4.12 -20.03
C ILE A 37 11.80 3.01 -19.04
N GLU A 38 11.96 3.36 -17.76
CA GLU A 38 12.41 2.40 -16.73
C GLU A 38 11.28 1.49 -16.24
N THR A 39 10.04 1.99 -16.17
CA THR A 39 8.89 1.23 -15.68
C THR A 39 7.66 1.32 -16.59
N PRO A 40 7.79 1.04 -17.91
CA PRO A 40 6.68 1.18 -18.85
C PRO A 40 5.65 0.05 -18.75
N GLY A 41 5.95 -1.02 -18.00
CA GLY A 41 5.16 -2.25 -17.95
C GLY A 41 5.47 -3.19 -19.12
N ILE A 42 5.02 -4.44 -19.02
CA ILE A 42 5.35 -5.50 -20.01
C ILE A 42 4.67 -5.23 -21.36
N GLY A 43 3.42 -4.74 -21.35
CA GLY A 43 2.68 -4.37 -22.55
C GLY A 43 2.29 -2.90 -22.48
N HIS A 44 2.80 -2.09 -23.41
CA HIS A 44 2.55 -0.65 -23.46
C HIS A 44 2.66 -0.11 -24.89
N VAL A 45 2.06 1.05 -25.12
CA VAL A 45 2.26 1.83 -26.36
C VAL A 45 3.62 2.53 -26.34
N PRO A 46 4.26 2.79 -27.50
CA PRO A 46 5.62 3.34 -27.54
C PRO A 46 5.73 4.80 -27.10
N ASN A 47 4.63 5.52 -26.94
CA ASN A 47 4.56 6.97 -26.74
C ASN A 47 4.15 7.38 -25.32
N LEU A 48 4.61 6.64 -24.31
CA LEU A 48 4.53 7.05 -22.91
C LEU A 48 5.37 8.33 -22.70
N THR A 49 4.87 9.29 -21.91
CA THR A 49 5.55 10.58 -21.68
C THR A 49 5.86 10.76 -20.19
N ARG A 50 6.67 11.78 -19.86
CA ARG A 50 6.95 12.11 -18.47
C ARG A 50 5.69 12.67 -17.77
N ASP A 51 4.91 13.49 -18.47
CA ASP A 51 3.74 14.16 -17.91
C ASP A 51 2.64 13.18 -17.46
N ASN A 52 2.35 12.17 -18.29
CA ASN A 52 1.39 11.13 -17.89
C ASN A 52 1.98 10.14 -16.89
N ALA A 53 3.29 9.86 -16.91
CA ALA A 53 3.99 9.09 -15.86
C ALA A 53 3.92 9.77 -14.48
N GLU A 54 4.14 11.08 -14.42
CA GLU A 54 4.00 11.87 -13.18
C GLU A 54 2.54 11.93 -12.72
N THR A 55 1.60 12.03 -13.67
CA THR A 55 0.17 12.06 -13.36
C THR A 55 -0.29 10.73 -12.77
N ILE A 56 0.03 9.61 -13.41
CA ILE A 56 -0.34 8.27 -12.91
C ILE A 56 0.29 7.99 -11.54
N SER A 57 1.54 8.39 -11.33
CA SER A 57 2.24 8.25 -10.05
C SER A 57 1.48 8.92 -8.90
N LYS A 58 1.04 10.17 -9.12
CA LYS A 58 0.23 10.93 -8.14
C LYS A 58 -1.13 10.29 -7.87
N LEU A 59 -1.79 9.79 -8.91
CA LEU A 59 -3.10 9.14 -8.79
C LEU A 59 -3.01 7.81 -8.04
N LEU A 60 -1.97 7.02 -8.28
CA LEU A 60 -1.69 5.80 -7.52
C LEU A 60 -1.42 6.13 -6.05
N GLN A 61 -0.70 7.22 -5.77
CA GLN A 61 -0.46 7.69 -4.40
C GLN A 61 -1.76 8.11 -3.71
N GLU A 62 -2.61 8.87 -4.39
CA GLU A 62 -3.93 9.27 -3.89
C GLU A 62 -4.77 8.04 -3.56
N ASN A 63 -4.82 7.05 -4.46
CA ASN A 63 -5.56 5.83 -4.22
C ASN A 63 -5.09 5.06 -2.99
N HIS A 64 -3.78 4.86 -2.90
CA HIS A 64 -3.14 4.12 -1.81
C HIS A 64 -3.39 4.77 -0.44
N THR A 65 -3.39 6.10 -0.39
CA THR A 65 -3.54 6.86 0.86
C THR A 65 -4.98 7.14 1.26
N SER A 66 -5.89 7.27 0.28
CA SER A 66 -7.24 7.78 0.53
C SER A 66 -8.32 6.71 0.59
N TYR A 67 -8.09 5.52 0.03
CA TYR A 67 -9.12 4.51 -0.15
C TYR A 67 -8.75 3.15 0.44
N HIS A 68 -9.77 2.42 0.87
CA HIS A 68 -9.62 1.03 1.28
C HIS A 68 -9.56 0.11 0.05
N ILE A 69 -8.96 -1.08 0.19
CA ILE A 69 -8.98 -2.11 -0.86
C ILE A 69 -10.36 -2.71 -1.13
N PHE A 70 -11.34 -2.56 -0.23
CA PHE A 70 -12.67 -3.16 -0.39
C PHE A 70 -13.69 -2.06 -0.61
N LEU A 71 -14.65 -2.26 -1.50
CA LEU A 71 -15.72 -1.30 -1.78
C LEU A 71 -16.78 -1.31 -0.69
N LEU A 72 -17.08 -2.49 -0.16
CA LEU A 72 -18.13 -2.76 0.83
C LEU A 72 -17.54 -3.53 2.02
N PRO A 73 -18.12 -3.41 3.23
CA PRO A 73 -17.76 -4.27 4.36
C PRO A 73 -17.90 -5.74 4.01
N GLU A 74 -16.95 -6.57 4.43
CA GLU A 74 -16.92 -8.02 4.15
C GLU A 74 -18.21 -8.72 4.60
N HIS A 75 -18.79 -8.23 5.71
CA HIS A 75 -19.97 -8.83 6.33
C HIS A 75 -21.28 -8.63 5.58
N ASP A 76 -21.34 -7.72 4.60
CA ASP A 76 -22.65 -7.32 4.09
C ASP A 76 -23.25 -8.31 3.07
N LYS A 77 -22.50 -8.96 2.17
CA LYS A 77 -23.12 -9.73 1.06
C LYS A 77 -22.31 -10.92 0.49
N GLY A 78 -21.25 -11.39 1.15
CA GLY A 78 -20.42 -12.49 0.64
C GLY A 78 -19.79 -12.21 -0.74
N SER A 79 -19.77 -10.95 -1.17
CA SER A 79 -19.18 -10.47 -2.42
C SER A 79 -17.99 -9.58 -2.07
N HIS A 80 -16.77 -10.10 -2.27
CA HIS A 80 -15.52 -9.38 -2.04
C HIS A 80 -15.23 -8.44 -3.22
N LEU A 81 -16.05 -7.39 -3.37
CA LEU A 81 -15.78 -6.35 -4.36
C LEU A 81 -14.62 -5.49 -3.88
N HIS A 82 -13.52 -5.49 -4.62
CA HIS A 82 -12.32 -4.75 -4.27
C HIS A 82 -12.14 -3.50 -5.14
N ASN A 83 -11.26 -2.62 -4.68
CA ASN A 83 -10.88 -1.39 -5.35
C ASN A 83 -10.06 -1.72 -6.60
N HIS A 84 -10.64 -1.45 -7.76
CA HIS A 84 -10.02 -1.71 -9.07
C HIS A 84 -9.23 -0.52 -9.65
N ILE A 85 -9.08 0.59 -8.91
CA ILE A 85 -8.45 1.83 -9.41
C ILE A 85 -7.04 1.55 -9.95
N VAL A 86 -6.21 0.84 -9.20
CA VAL A 86 -4.82 0.55 -9.60
C VAL A 86 -4.79 -0.15 -10.96
N HIS A 87 -5.62 -1.18 -11.16
CA HIS A 87 -5.67 -1.93 -12.41
C HIS A 87 -6.12 -1.06 -13.58
N HIS A 88 -7.19 -0.29 -13.36
CA HIS A 88 -7.77 0.57 -14.38
C HIS A 88 -6.80 1.67 -14.81
N ASP A 89 -6.20 2.35 -13.85
CA ASP A 89 -5.31 3.48 -14.10
C ASP A 89 -4.01 3.04 -14.76
N LEU A 90 -3.40 1.92 -14.32
CA LEU A 90 -2.23 1.34 -14.97
C LEU A 90 -2.54 0.85 -16.40
N THR A 91 -3.76 0.35 -16.64
CA THR A 91 -4.20 -0.04 -17.98
C THR A 91 -4.29 1.18 -18.90
N LEU A 92 -4.94 2.27 -18.44
CA LEU A 92 -5.03 3.51 -19.21
C LEU A 92 -3.65 4.12 -19.48
N TRP A 93 -2.77 4.10 -18.47
CA TRP A 93 -1.37 4.50 -18.62
C TRP A 93 -0.67 3.71 -19.72
N SER A 94 -0.74 2.38 -19.65
CA SER A 94 -0.11 1.47 -20.61
C SER A 94 -0.65 1.67 -22.04
N LEU A 95 -1.89 2.12 -22.18
CA LEU A 95 -2.54 2.46 -23.46
C LEU A 95 -2.26 3.90 -23.93
N GLY A 96 -1.47 4.69 -23.19
CA GLY A 96 -1.06 6.03 -23.56
C GLY A 96 -2.10 7.11 -23.31
N ALA A 97 -2.98 6.92 -22.32
CA ALA A 97 -3.94 7.95 -21.92
C ALA A 97 -3.24 9.28 -21.60
N SER A 98 -3.89 10.39 -21.95
CA SER A 98 -3.41 11.72 -21.60
C SER A 98 -3.56 11.97 -20.09
N PRO A 99 -2.81 12.93 -19.51
CA PRO A 99 -2.98 13.32 -18.11
C PRO A 99 -4.43 13.68 -17.74
N GLU A 100 -5.17 14.29 -18.66
CA GLU A 100 -6.58 14.65 -18.46
C GLU A 100 -7.48 13.41 -18.39
N GLN A 101 -7.30 12.48 -19.34
CA GLN A 101 -8.03 11.22 -19.34
C GLN A 101 -7.77 10.42 -18.06
N LEU A 102 -6.50 10.33 -17.63
CA LEU A 102 -6.13 9.65 -16.39
C LEU A 102 -6.88 10.24 -15.18
N ARG A 103 -6.86 11.57 -15.02
CA ARG A 103 -7.56 12.23 -13.89
C ARG A 103 -9.07 12.03 -13.94
N GLU A 104 -9.68 12.17 -15.12
CA GLU A 104 -11.14 12.01 -15.28
C GLU A 104 -11.58 10.57 -14.94
N HIS A 105 -10.85 9.60 -15.46
CA HIS A 105 -11.13 8.18 -15.26
C HIS A 105 -10.86 7.73 -13.83
N HIS A 106 -9.78 8.21 -13.21
CA HIS A 106 -9.52 8.00 -11.79
C HIS A 106 -10.66 8.57 -10.93
N HIS A 107 -10.99 9.86 -11.10
CA HIS A 107 -12.03 10.53 -10.33
C HIS A 107 -13.38 9.79 -10.39
N ARG A 108 -13.80 9.31 -11.57
CA ARG A 108 -15.03 8.52 -11.67
C ARG A 108 -14.98 7.24 -10.84
N ASN A 109 -13.82 6.59 -10.76
CA ASN A 109 -13.66 5.39 -9.94
C ASN A 109 -13.59 5.70 -8.44
N THR A 110 -13.20 6.90 -8.03
CA THR A 110 -13.17 7.27 -6.61
C THR A 110 -14.54 7.49 -5.99
N LEU A 111 -15.55 7.82 -6.79
CA LEU A 111 -16.91 8.19 -6.33
C LEU A 111 -17.61 7.12 -5.49
N TYR A 112 -17.21 5.87 -5.60
CA TYR A 112 -17.82 4.73 -4.90
C TYR A 112 -16.83 3.98 -4.01
N GLN A 113 -15.62 4.52 -3.83
CA GLN A 113 -14.64 3.94 -2.90
C GLN A 113 -14.99 4.31 -1.47
N ARG A 114 -14.67 3.40 -0.55
CA ARG A 114 -14.74 3.70 0.88
C ARG A 114 -13.39 4.20 1.39
N LYS A 115 -13.44 5.05 2.40
CA LYS A 115 -12.25 5.45 3.16
C LYS A 115 -11.75 4.31 4.05
N PRO A 116 -10.47 4.30 4.45
CA PRO A 116 -9.97 3.41 5.48
C PRO A 116 -10.76 3.51 6.79
N TYR A 117 -10.89 2.42 7.55
CA TYR A 117 -11.56 2.43 8.86
C TYR A 117 -10.82 3.27 9.89
N LYS A 118 -9.49 3.16 9.89
CA LYS A 118 -8.57 3.88 10.75
C LYS A 118 -7.22 4.01 10.04
N THR A 119 -6.38 4.88 10.58
CA THR A 119 -4.94 4.88 10.28
C THR A 119 -4.28 3.66 10.95
N ALA A 120 -3.18 3.18 10.37
CA ALA A 120 -2.36 2.15 10.99
C ALA A 120 -1.84 2.61 12.36
N GLU A 121 -1.84 1.70 13.34
CA GLU A 121 -1.37 1.96 14.69
C GLU A 121 0.06 1.43 14.86
N PRO A 122 1.05 2.28 15.16
CA PRO A 122 2.46 1.87 15.29
C PRO A 122 2.70 0.68 16.21
N GLY A 123 2.01 0.63 17.35
CA GLY A 123 2.11 -0.48 18.30
C GLY A 123 1.62 -1.79 17.71
N THR A 124 0.47 -1.76 17.02
CA THR A 124 -0.10 -2.93 16.34
C THR A 124 0.81 -3.43 15.24
N VAL A 125 1.27 -2.54 14.35
CA VAL A 125 2.21 -2.86 13.26
C VAL A 125 3.49 -3.49 13.80
N LYS A 126 4.07 -2.92 14.87
CA LYS A 126 5.26 -3.46 15.52
C LYS A 126 5.01 -4.83 16.13
N ASP A 127 3.88 -5.02 16.80
CA ASP A 127 3.52 -6.30 17.41
C ASP A 127 3.32 -7.41 16.37
N MET A 128 2.86 -7.09 15.16
CA MET A 128 2.68 -8.03 14.04
C MET A 128 3.99 -8.66 13.55
N THR A 129 5.16 -8.16 13.95
CA THR A 129 6.44 -8.88 13.76
C THR A 129 6.47 -10.23 14.49
N ARG A 130 5.61 -10.41 15.50
CA ARG A 130 5.41 -11.67 16.22
C ARG A 130 4.24 -12.43 15.60
N ILE A 131 4.45 -13.72 15.31
CA ILE A 131 3.47 -14.51 14.56
C ILE A 131 2.08 -14.59 15.22
N TYR A 132 2.02 -14.68 16.55
CA TYR A 132 0.75 -14.70 17.26
C TYR A 132 -0.06 -13.42 17.03
N SER A 133 0.59 -12.27 17.13
CA SER A 133 -0.04 -10.96 16.92
C SER A 133 -0.42 -10.74 15.46
N PHE A 134 0.42 -11.18 14.52
CA PHE A 134 0.07 -11.22 13.10
C PHE A 134 -1.23 -12.01 12.91
N LYS A 135 -1.26 -13.30 13.28
CA LYS A 135 -2.42 -14.17 13.07
C LYS A 135 -3.70 -13.67 13.76
N LYS A 136 -3.59 -13.01 14.91
CA LYS A 136 -4.71 -12.45 15.66
C LYS A 136 -5.61 -11.52 14.84
N HIS A 137 -5.04 -10.80 13.87
CA HIS A 137 -5.75 -9.78 13.09
C HIS A 137 -6.13 -10.23 11.68
N LEU A 138 -5.76 -11.44 11.26
CA LEU A 138 -6.02 -11.95 9.91
C LEU A 138 -7.52 -12.05 9.64
N GLY A 139 -7.92 -11.67 8.42
CA GLY A 139 -9.33 -11.70 7.99
C GLY A 139 -10.24 -10.67 8.67
N ASN A 140 -9.65 -9.66 9.32
CA ASN A 140 -10.41 -8.56 9.89
C ASN A 140 -10.04 -7.25 9.17
N GLU A 141 -10.92 -6.79 8.30
CA GLU A 141 -10.74 -5.58 7.50
C GLU A 141 -10.48 -4.29 8.31
N TYR A 142 -10.84 -4.26 9.59
CA TYR A 142 -10.50 -3.14 10.48
C TYR A 142 -8.98 -2.93 10.60
N TYR A 143 -8.20 -4.02 10.51
CA TYR A 143 -6.74 -4.02 10.62
C TYR A 143 -6.04 -3.96 9.26
N TYR A 144 -6.76 -3.76 8.16
CA TYR A 144 -6.19 -3.74 6.81
C TYR A 144 -5.02 -2.75 6.68
N GLN A 145 -5.18 -1.52 7.17
CA GLN A 145 -4.12 -0.52 7.12
C GLN A 145 -2.89 -0.91 7.95
N ASP A 146 -3.07 -1.61 9.07
CA ASP A 146 -1.94 -2.14 9.84
C ASP A 146 -1.15 -3.18 9.03
N TYR A 147 -1.84 -4.04 8.27
CA TYR A 147 -1.18 -4.99 7.36
C TYR A 147 -0.45 -4.31 6.20
N VAL A 148 -1.03 -3.26 5.61
CA VAL A 148 -0.36 -2.49 4.55
C VAL A 148 0.97 -1.95 5.05
N HIS A 149 0.95 -1.21 6.17
CA HIS A 149 2.17 -0.65 6.75
C HIS A 149 3.15 -1.75 7.23
N PHE A 150 2.64 -2.85 7.78
CA PHE A 150 3.47 -3.99 8.15
C PHE A 150 4.26 -4.54 6.95
N PHE A 151 3.58 -4.81 5.83
CA PHE A 151 4.24 -5.35 4.64
C PHE A 151 5.15 -4.32 3.96
N GLU A 152 4.81 -3.03 3.97
CA GLU A 152 5.72 -1.98 3.51
C GLU A 152 7.03 -1.97 4.29
N ASN A 153 6.96 -2.08 5.62
CA ASN A 153 8.14 -2.16 6.47
C ASN A 153 8.96 -3.42 6.20
N GLU A 154 8.31 -4.58 6.11
CA GLU A 154 9.00 -5.84 5.81
C GLU A 154 9.67 -5.78 4.42
N ILE A 155 9.00 -5.20 3.41
CA ILE A 155 9.56 -5.06 2.05
C ILE A 155 10.74 -4.09 2.05
N SER A 156 10.60 -2.94 2.71
CA SER A 156 11.67 -1.94 2.84
C SER A 156 12.91 -2.52 3.55
N THR A 157 12.70 -3.39 4.53
CA THR A 157 13.78 -3.97 5.35
C THR A 157 14.42 -5.21 4.72
N LEU A 158 13.62 -6.09 4.12
CA LEU A 158 14.05 -7.43 3.69
C LEU A 158 14.10 -7.62 2.18
N GLY A 159 13.49 -6.71 1.41
CA GLY A 159 13.23 -6.85 -0.01
C GLY A 159 12.00 -7.71 -0.32
N TYR A 160 11.31 -7.39 -1.41
CA TYR A 160 10.02 -8.02 -1.74
C TYR A 160 10.13 -9.54 -1.97
N GLN A 161 11.24 -10.04 -2.53
CA GLN A 161 11.42 -11.47 -2.76
C GLN A 161 11.43 -12.25 -1.44
N THR A 162 12.15 -11.74 -0.43
CA THR A 162 12.22 -12.35 0.90
C THR A 162 10.86 -12.35 1.57
N VAL A 163 10.12 -11.24 1.46
CA VAL A 163 8.76 -11.12 2.02
C VAL A 163 7.80 -12.08 1.35
N LEU A 164 7.80 -12.18 0.02
CA LEU A 164 6.98 -13.14 -0.71
C LEU A 164 7.33 -14.58 -0.33
N GLN A 165 8.62 -14.90 -0.23
CA GLN A 165 9.06 -16.23 0.18
C GLN A 165 8.62 -16.56 1.62
N LYS A 166 8.65 -15.59 2.53
CA LYS A 166 8.30 -15.80 3.94
C LYS A 166 6.79 -15.86 4.19
N TYR A 167 6.03 -14.99 3.53
CA TYR A 167 4.61 -14.78 3.85
C TYR A 167 3.64 -15.33 2.79
N LEU A 168 4.10 -15.76 1.62
CA LEU A 168 3.18 -16.17 0.55
C LEU A 168 3.51 -17.52 -0.09
N VAL A 169 4.76 -17.76 -0.48
CA VAL A 169 5.15 -18.94 -1.29
C VAL A 169 6.17 -19.86 -0.61
N GLY A 170 6.39 -19.66 0.69
CA GLY A 170 7.39 -20.38 1.49
C GLY A 170 7.07 -21.83 1.81
N GLY A 171 5.78 -22.17 1.85
CA GLY A 171 5.32 -23.48 2.32
C GLY A 171 5.43 -23.67 3.83
N ASP A 172 5.54 -22.59 4.61
CA ASP A 172 5.46 -22.63 6.07
C ASP A 172 4.02 -22.35 6.55
N GLU A 173 3.78 -22.48 7.86
CA GLU A 173 2.44 -22.30 8.46
C GLU A 173 1.83 -20.90 8.22
N ILE A 174 2.65 -19.89 7.89
CA ILE A 174 2.18 -18.53 7.63
C ILE A 174 1.87 -18.40 6.14
N ALA A 175 2.80 -18.81 5.29
CA ALA A 175 2.64 -18.80 3.85
C ALA A 175 1.44 -19.63 3.40
N ASP A 176 1.27 -20.84 3.95
CA ASP A 176 0.16 -21.73 3.61
C ASP A 176 -1.20 -21.22 4.12
N ASP A 177 -1.23 -20.36 5.13
CA ASP A 177 -2.47 -19.70 5.62
C ASP A 177 -2.82 -18.46 4.78
N ILE A 178 -1.82 -17.73 4.28
CA ILE A 178 -2.03 -16.52 3.46
C ILE A 178 -2.34 -16.87 2.01
N LEU A 179 -1.60 -17.81 1.40
CA LEU A 179 -1.72 -18.17 -0.01
C LEU A 179 -3.16 -18.46 -0.49
N PRO A 180 -4.01 -19.23 0.23
CA PRO A 180 -5.38 -19.50 -0.21
C PRO A 180 -6.34 -18.31 -0.08
N ARG A 181 -5.87 -17.15 0.42
CA ARG A 181 -6.65 -15.92 0.62
C ARG A 181 -6.43 -14.87 -0.47
N MET A 182 -5.55 -15.15 -1.43
CA MET A 182 -5.37 -14.37 -2.66
C MET A 182 -6.49 -14.66 -3.66
#